data_AF-A0AA42AZE7-F1
#
_entry.id   AF-A0AA42AZE7-F1
#
_cell.length_a   1.000
_cell.length_b   1.000
_cell.length_c   1.000
_cell.angle_alpha   90.00
_cell.angle_beta   90.00
_cell.angle_gamma   90.00
#
_symmetry.space_group_name_H-M   'P 1'
#
loop_
_entity.id
_entity.type
_entity.pdbx_description
1 polymer ?
#
loop_
_entity_poly.entity_id
_entity_poly.type
_entity_poly.pdbx_seq_one_letter_code
_entity_poly.pdbx_strand_id
1 'polypeptide(L)'
;MTKLFGNIALQPRDIAWEWAESRDTANKHVVHCKLCGKKMSGGIHRFKKHIMQIKGQVTSCREATVEIMRKIGEDMALKNQSKSHKNHIDAILTEVCFLHMKF
;
A
#
# COMPACT_ATOMS: atom_id res chain seq x y z
N MET A 1 -21.02 -30.53 -8.98
CA MET A 1 -20.34 -30.54 -7.66
C MET A 1 -19.55 -29.25 -7.50
N THR A 2 -20.20 -28.25 -6.92
CA THR A 2 -19.67 -26.90 -6.67
C THR A 2 -18.60 -26.95 -5.58
N LYS A 3 -17.32 -26.79 -5.92
CA LYS A 3 -16.30 -26.52 -4.92
C LYS A 3 -16.27 -25.02 -4.64
N LEU A 4 -16.98 -24.64 -3.59
CA LEU A 4 -16.80 -23.37 -2.88
C LEU A 4 -15.45 -23.43 -2.17
N PHE A 5 -14.39 -22.96 -2.82
CA PHE A 5 -13.13 -22.67 -2.14
C PHE A 5 -13.08 -21.20 -1.76
N GLY A 6 -13.34 -20.96 -0.48
CA GLY A 6 -12.75 -19.85 0.27
C GLY A 6 -13.38 -18.48 0.03
N ASN A 7 -13.90 -17.91 1.11
CA ASN A 7 -14.00 -16.47 1.29
C ASN A 7 -12.61 -15.82 1.10
N ILE A 8 -12.21 -15.59 -0.15
CA ILE A 8 -11.20 -14.59 -0.46
C ILE A 8 -11.95 -13.28 -0.31
N ALA A 9 -11.84 -12.65 0.86
CA ALA A 9 -12.18 -11.25 0.99
C ALA A 9 -11.39 -10.54 -0.11
N LEU A 10 -12.08 -10.14 -1.19
CA LEU A 10 -11.54 -9.35 -2.28
C LEU A 10 -11.10 -8.03 -1.65
N GLN A 11 -9.86 -7.99 -1.15
CA GLN A 11 -9.25 -6.74 -0.71
C GLN A 11 -9.36 -5.81 -1.91
N PRO A 12 -10.04 -4.66 -1.78
CA PRO A 12 -10.17 -3.72 -2.89
C PRO A 12 -8.78 -3.40 -3.41
N ARG A 13 -8.59 -3.55 -4.73
CA ARG A 13 -7.33 -3.20 -5.37
C ARG A 13 -6.97 -1.77 -4.97
N ASP A 14 -5.71 -1.55 -4.62
CA ASP A 14 -5.22 -0.24 -4.18
C ASP A 14 -5.54 0.85 -5.23
N ILE A 15 -6.19 1.94 -4.80
CA ILE A 15 -6.65 3.00 -5.71
C ILE A 15 -5.51 3.64 -6.51
N ALA A 16 -4.28 3.59 -5.99
CA ALA A 16 -3.13 4.16 -6.67
C ALA A 16 -2.83 3.48 -8.02
N TRP A 17 -3.37 2.28 -8.27
CA TRP A 17 -3.31 1.61 -9.58
C TRP A 17 -4.14 2.30 -10.68
N GLU A 18 -4.98 3.28 -10.35
CA GLU A 18 -5.63 4.13 -11.35
C GLU A 18 -4.56 4.92 -12.15
N TRP A 19 -3.54 5.43 -11.46
CA TRP A 19 -2.46 6.26 -12.03
C TRP A 19 -1.13 5.51 -12.22
N ALA A 20 -1.13 4.21 -11.97
CA ALA A 20 0.04 3.35 -12.09
C ALA A 20 -0.25 2.14 -12.98
N GLU A 21 0.78 1.62 -13.62
CA GLU A 21 0.69 0.39 -14.40
C GLU A 21 1.91 -0.50 -14.18
N SER A 22 1.67 -1.81 -14.22
CA SER A 22 2.74 -2.80 -14.27
C SER A 22 2.78 -3.37 -15.68
N ARG A 23 3.76 -2.92 -16.48
CA ARG A 23 3.98 -3.39 -17.86
C ARG A 23 4.87 -4.63 -17.91
N ASP A 24 5.48 -5.01 -16.79
CA ASP A 24 6.53 -6.01 -16.74
C ASP A 24 5.97 -7.30 -16.14
N THR A 25 5.69 -8.28 -17.00
CA THR A 25 5.16 -9.59 -16.59
C THR A 25 6.19 -10.42 -15.83
N ALA A 26 7.48 -10.15 -16.05
CA ALA A 26 8.58 -10.79 -15.33
C ALA A 26 8.79 -10.17 -13.94
N ASN A 27 8.62 -8.84 -13.82
CA ASN A 27 8.87 -8.11 -12.57
C ASN A 27 7.63 -7.37 -12.05
N LYS A 28 6.84 -8.06 -11.22
CA LYS A 28 5.63 -7.49 -10.56
C LYS A 28 5.90 -6.27 -9.66
N HIS A 29 7.15 -6.05 -9.28
CA HIS A 29 7.57 -4.91 -8.47
C HIS A 29 7.92 -3.66 -9.28
N VAL A 30 7.90 -3.75 -10.60
CA VAL A 30 8.12 -2.61 -11.49
C VAL A 30 6.79 -1.92 -11.74
N VAL A 31 6.79 -0.62 -11.45
CA VAL A 31 5.64 0.26 -11.62
C VAL A 31 6.03 1.42 -12.52
N HIS A 32 5.18 1.72 -13.49
CA HIS A 32 5.29 2.89 -14.34
C HIS A 32 4.22 3.90 -13.92
N CYS A 33 4.64 5.15 -13.77
CA CYS A 33 3.73 6.26 -13.52
C CYS A 33 3.05 6.66 -14.83
N LYS A 34 1.71 6.62 -14.88
CA LYS A 34 0.95 7.03 -16.07
C LYS A 34 0.99 8.55 -16.31
N LEU A 35 1.31 9.33 -15.29
CA LEU A 35 1.32 10.80 -15.37
C LEU A 35 2.62 11.33 -15.99
N CYS A 36 3.78 10.93 -15.47
CA CYS A 36 5.07 11.42 -15.93
C CYS A 36 5.90 10.38 -16.70
N GLY A 37 5.39 9.18 -16.91
CA GLY A 37 6.08 8.08 -17.61
C GLY A 37 7.22 7.41 -16.83
N LYS A 38 7.49 7.84 -15.59
CA LYS A 38 8.66 7.36 -14.83
C LYS A 38 8.52 5.89 -14.42
N LYS A 39 9.56 5.10 -14.70
CA LYS A 39 9.73 3.72 -14.22
C LYS A 39 10.35 3.70 -12.82
N MET A 40 9.79 2.89 -11.92
CA MET A 40 10.27 2.71 -10.55
C MET A 40 10.18 1.23 -10.14
N SER A 41 11.18 0.75 -9.42
CA SER A 41 11.14 -0.56 -8.74
C SER A 41 10.64 -0.40 -7.29
N GLY A 42 10.11 -1.48 -6.70
CA GLY A 42 9.63 -1.51 -5.32
C GLY A 42 8.12 -1.31 -5.14
N GLY A 43 7.35 -1.53 -6.22
CA GLY A 43 5.91 -1.67 -6.18
C GLY A 43 5.13 -0.38 -5.94
N ILE A 44 3.83 -0.53 -5.65
CA ILE A 44 2.90 0.58 -5.51
C ILE A 44 3.24 1.52 -4.35
N HIS A 45 3.93 1.03 -3.31
CA HIS A 45 4.33 1.85 -2.16
C HIS A 45 5.28 2.98 -2.56
N ARG A 46 6.31 2.68 -3.36
CA ARG A 46 7.22 3.71 -3.90
C ARG A 46 6.50 4.64 -4.87
N PHE A 47 5.53 4.14 -5.63
CA PHE A 47 4.68 4.98 -6.47
C PHE A 47 3.85 5.99 -5.66
N LYS A 48 3.25 5.60 -4.53
CA LYS A 48 2.54 6.56 -3.66
C LYS A 48 3.46 7.67 -3.16
N LYS A 49 4.69 7.33 -2.76
CA LYS A 49 5.71 8.32 -2.34
C LYS A 49 6.13 9.27 -3.47
N HIS A 50 6.21 8.76 -4.70
CA HIS A 50 6.47 9.54 -5.90
C HIS A 50 5.39 10.60 -6.15
N ILE A 51 4.11 10.21 -6.10
CA ILE A 51 2.98 11.14 -6.26
C ILE A 51 2.92 12.14 -5.11
N MET A 52 3.13 11.68 -3.88
CA MET A 52 3.10 12.54 -2.68
C MET A 52 4.34 13.44 -2.52
N GLN A 53 5.25 13.39 -3.49
CA GLN A 53 6.49 14.18 -3.51
C GLN A 53 7.31 14.07 -2.21
N ILE A 54 7.28 12.91 -1.56
CA ILE A 54 7.99 12.67 -0.30
C ILE A 54 9.49 12.58 -0.61
N LYS A 55 10.25 13.55 -0.10
CA LYS A 55 11.70 13.67 -0.35
C LYS A 55 12.48 12.46 0.19
N GLY A 56 13.59 12.12 -0.47
CA GLY A 56 14.64 11.25 0.05
C GLY A 56 14.61 9.77 -0.38
N GLN A 57 13.53 9.26 -0.97
CA GLN A 57 13.44 7.83 -1.36
C GLN A 57 13.13 7.61 -2.84
N VAL A 58 12.36 8.50 -3.44
CA VAL A 58 11.91 8.43 -4.82
C VAL A 58 11.82 9.86 -5.35
N THR A 59 12.21 10.07 -6.61
CA THR A 59 12.00 11.35 -7.31
C THR A 59 10.53 11.74 -7.28
N SER A 60 10.19 13.00 -7.04
CA SER A 60 8.80 13.48 -7.08
C SER A 60 8.20 13.45 -8.48
N CYS A 61 6.88 13.28 -8.57
CA CYS A 61 6.13 13.47 -9.81
C CYS A 61 5.88 14.96 -10.04
N ARG A 62 6.29 15.50 -11.18
CA ARG A 62 6.00 16.92 -11.54
C ARG A 62 4.59 17.11 -12.10
N GLU A 63 4.02 16.05 -12.65
CA GLU A 63 2.69 16.03 -13.28
C GLU A 63 1.57 15.61 -12.30
N ALA A 64 1.89 15.41 -11.01
CA ALA A 64 0.88 15.03 -10.03
C ALA A 64 0.04 16.25 -9.65
N THR A 65 -1.27 16.17 -9.87
CA THR A 65 -2.22 17.21 -9.46
C THR A 65 -2.55 17.09 -7.97
N VAL A 66 -3.00 18.21 -7.38
CA VAL A 66 -3.43 18.27 -5.97
C VAL A 66 -4.54 17.26 -5.68
N GLU A 67 -5.45 17.05 -6.62
CA GLU A 67 -6.55 16.11 -6.46
C GLU A 67 -6.08 14.65 -6.39
N ILE A 68 -5.12 14.27 -7.25
CA ILE A 68 -4.53 12.92 -7.21
C ILE A 68 -3.76 12.72 -5.90
N MET A 69 -2.99 13.74 -5.48
CA MET A 69 -2.29 13.74 -4.21
C MET A 69 -3.23 13.56 -3.02
N ARG A 70 -4.37 14.27 -3.01
CA ARG A 70 -5.40 14.18 -1.98
C ARG A 70 -5.99 12.77 -1.89
N LYS A 71 -6.45 12.20 -3.01
CA LYS A 71 -7.03 10.84 -3.05
C LYS A 71 -6.07 9.79 -2.52
N ILE A 72 -4.81 9.81 -2.97
CA ILE A 72 -3.79 8.87 -2.49
C ILE A 72 -3.45 9.09 -1.02
N GLY A 73 -3.37 10.35 -0.58
CA GLY A 73 -3.12 10.71 0.82
C GLY A 73 -4.20 10.17 1.78
N GLU A 74 -5.47 10.31 1.41
CA GLU A 74 -6.62 9.78 2.17
C GLU A 74 -6.56 8.26 2.30
N ASP A 75 -6.32 7.53 1.20
CA ASP A 75 -6.15 6.07 1.24
C ASP A 75 -4.97 5.64 2.14
N MET A 76 -3.85 6.36 2.11
CA MET A 76 -2.73 6.08 2.99
C MET A 76 -3.06 6.33 4.46
N ALA A 77 -3.79 7.40 4.77
CA ALA A 77 -4.19 7.72 6.14
C ALA A 77 -5.10 6.63 6.73
N LEU A 78 -6.10 6.18 5.98
CA LEU A 78 -7.02 5.10 6.38
C LEU A 78 -6.27 3.78 6.63
N LYS A 79 -5.31 3.44 5.77
CA LYS A 79 -4.46 2.24 5.93
C LYS A 79 -3.51 2.35 7.13
N ASN A 80 -3.00 3.54 7.42
CA ASN A 80 -2.13 3.75 8.59
C ASN A 80 -2.91 3.62 9.92
N GLN A 81 -4.15 4.13 9.98
CA GLN A 81 -5.01 3.98 11.16
C GLN A 81 -5.32 2.51 11.46
N SER A 82 -5.73 1.75 10.44
CA SER A 82 -5.99 0.31 10.59
C SER A 82 -4.75 -0.49 10.96
N LYS A 83 -3.56 -0.13 10.44
CA LYS A 83 -2.29 -0.73 10.85
C LYS A 83 -1.94 -0.41 12.30
N SER A 84 -2.11 0.84 12.73
CA SER A 84 -1.86 1.26 14.12
C SER A 84 -2.74 0.47 15.10
N HIS A 85 -4.03 0.30 14.78
CA HIS A 85 -4.96 -0.47 15.58
C HIS A 85 -4.56 -1.95 15.70
N LYS A 86 -4.16 -2.58 14.58
CA LYS A 86 -3.65 -3.96 14.59
C LYS A 86 -2.39 -4.11 15.43
N ASN A 87 -1.42 -3.21 15.25
CA ASN A 87 -0.19 -3.22 16.03
C ASN A 87 -0.46 -3.08 17.54
N HIS A 88 -1.46 -2.28 17.92
CA HIS A 88 -1.85 -2.13 19.33
C HIS A 88 -2.46 -3.43 19.89
N ILE A 89 -3.36 -4.08 19.14
CA ILE A 89 -3.92 -5.38 19.53
C ILE A 89 -2.81 -6.43 19.64
N ASP A 90 -1.90 -6.50 18.66
CA ASP A 90 -0.79 -7.47 18.65
C ASP A 90 0.13 -7.28 19.87
N ALA A 91 0.39 -6.03 20.27
CA ALA A 91 1.15 -5.71 21.47
C ALA A 91 0.43 -6.20 22.75
N ILE A 92 -0.88 -5.95 22.87
CA ILE A 92 -1.67 -6.42 24.02
C ILE A 92 -1.69 -7.96 24.09
N LEU A 93 -1.93 -8.64 22.96
CA LEU A 93 -1.95 -10.10 22.89
C LEU A 93 -0.60 -10.70 23.28
N THR A 94 0.50 -10.05 22.87
CA THR A 94 1.85 -10.44 23.28
C THR A 94 2.01 -10.33 24.79
N GLU A 95 1.62 -9.21 25.41
CA GLU A 95 1.70 -9.01 26.86
C GLU A 95 0.86 -10.02 27.65
N VAL A 96 -0.38 -10.30 27.22
CA VAL A 96 -1.26 -11.31 27.85
C VAL A 96 -0.66 -12.72 27.71
N CYS A 97 -0.13 -13.08 26.54
CA CYS A 97 0.57 -14.35 26.35
C CYS A 97 1.78 -14.48 27.28
N PHE A 98 2.57 -13.42 27.47
CA PHE A 98 3.71 -13.44 28.40
C PHE A 98 3.28 -13.56 29.86
N LEU A 99 2.13 -13.02 30.24
CA LEU A 99 1.58 -13.16 31.60
C LEU A 99 1.03 -14.57 31.87
N HIS A 100 0.42 -15.21 30.86
CA HIS A 100 -0.15 -16.56 30.98
C HIS A 100 0.86 -17.71 30.75
N MET A 101 2.07 -17.44 30.25
CA MET A 101 3.16 -18.44 30.11
C MET A 101 4.22 -18.39 31.23
N LYS A 102 3.97 -17.65 32.31
CA LYS A 102 4.82 -17.73 33.51
C LYS A 102 4.61 -19.08 34.20
N PHE A 103 5.48 -20.04 33.86
CA PHE A 103 5.81 -21.20 34.68
C PHE A 103 6.59 -20.79 35.92
#